data_AF-A0A1R3RI54-F1
#
_entry.id   AF-A0A1R3RI54-F1
#
_cell.length_a   1.000
_cell.length_b   1.000
_cell.length_c   1.000
_cell.angle_alpha   90.00
_cell.angle_beta   90.00
_cell.angle_gamma   90.00
#
_symmetry.space_group_name_H-M   'P 1'
#
loop_
_entity.id
_entity.type
_entity.pdbx_description
1 polymer ?
#
loop_
_entity_poly.entity_id
_entity_poly.type
_entity_poly.pdbx_seq_one_letter_code
_entity_poly.pdbx_strand_id
1 'polypeptide(L)'
;MERSTPLIQLIDTTTALFPLLLLLSNIQDDPTSTPQIYIALEGINVCRHGTISLLTLFFTPSNTIYLIDIHKLGLSAFTTTLERSTISLKNMLESFSIRKAIFDVSNPSDALFALFGITLSGISDLQLMENASRDDTKRILFRLSKCIEHDSPLNHAEKLEWKIQKARAALLFDPSQGGRHQVFNERPLKQEMINYCAGNVELLPGLYAVYNDKLNAYWQRKVERATASRISKSRGKNYNPHSRDNGLGPWRNEHRREYMQVYRKYGSDDDTMDSYDRRERERKENAGCL
;
A
#
# COMPACT_ATOMS: atom_id res chain seq x y z
N MET A 1 -11.70 19.21 15.56
CA MET A 1 -11.90 19.76 14.21
C MET A 1 -12.60 18.69 13.39
N GLU A 2 -13.75 19.00 12.81
CA GLU A 2 -14.40 18.08 11.86
C GLU A 2 -13.47 17.88 10.66
N ARG A 3 -13.33 16.61 10.24
CA ARG A 3 -12.49 16.25 9.11
C ARG A 3 -13.27 16.58 7.84
N SER A 4 -12.72 17.44 6.98
CA SER A 4 -13.38 17.81 5.73
C SER A 4 -13.33 16.64 4.74
N THR A 5 -14.49 16.18 4.29
CA THR A 5 -14.59 15.15 3.24
C THR A 5 -13.86 15.60 1.98
N PRO A 6 -12.97 14.78 1.40
CA PRO A 6 -12.26 15.13 0.17
C PRO A 6 -13.22 15.21 -1.02
N LEU A 7 -12.93 16.13 -1.94
CA LEU A 7 -13.61 16.17 -3.24
C LEU A 7 -13.16 14.96 -4.07
N ILE A 8 -14.09 14.24 -4.70
CA ILE A 8 -13.76 13.12 -5.59
C ILE A 8 -13.95 13.58 -7.05
N GLN A 9 -12.92 13.40 -7.88
CA GLN A 9 -12.94 13.72 -9.30
C GLN A 9 -12.56 12.50 -10.14
N LEU A 10 -13.42 12.14 -11.10
CA LEU A 10 -13.12 11.12 -12.11
C LEU A 10 -12.33 11.76 -13.26
N ILE A 11 -11.19 11.16 -13.61
CA ILE A 11 -10.39 11.54 -14.79
C ILE A 11 -10.44 10.40 -15.80
N ASP A 12 -11.24 10.57 -16.84
CA ASP A 12 -11.50 9.55 -17.86
C ASP A 12 -11.22 10.04 -19.29
N THR A 13 -10.60 11.21 -19.43
CA THR A 13 -10.13 11.79 -20.69
C THR A 13 -8.73 12.37 -20.50
N THR A 14 -7.95 12.47 -21.58
CA THR A 14 -6.63 13.11 -21.54
C THR A 14 -6.73 14.59 -21.21
N THR A 15 -7.76 15.28 -21.68
CA THR A 15 -8.03 16.69 -21.33
C THR A 15 -8.27 16.87 -19.84
N ALA A 16 -9.00 15.95 -19.20
CA ALA A 16 -9.24 15.99 -17.76
C ALA A 16 -7.99 15.71 -16.91
N LEU A 17 -6.88 15.20 -17.49
CA LEU A 17 -5.60 15.07 -16.79
C LEU A 17 -4.91 16.42 -16.60
N PHE A 18 -5.12 17.40 -17.49
CA PHE A 18 -4.33 18.64 -17.47
C PHE A 18 -4.42 19.43 -16.15
N PRO A 19 -5.60 19.62 -15.54
CA PRO A 19 -5.68 20.30 -14.24
C PRO A 19 -4.88 19.56 -13.14
N LEU A 20 -4.94 18.22 -13.13
CA LEU A 20 -4.16 17.41 -12.19
C LEU A 20 -2.66 17.57 -12.45
N LEU A 21 -2.21 17.44 -13.71
CA LEU A 21 -0.80 17.58 -14.06
C LEU A 21 -0.25 18.96 -13.70
N LEU A 22 -1.04 20.02 -13.86
CA LEU A 22 -0.67 21.38 -13.47
C LEU A 22 -0.53 21.53 -11.95
N LEU A 23 -1.39 20.88 -11.16
CA LEU A 23 -1.23 20.84 -9.71
C LEU A 23 0.04 20.09 -9.31
N LEU A 24 0.27 18.93 -9.92
CA LEU A 24 1.45 18.11 -9.63
C LEU A 24 2.76 18.80 -10.04
N SER A 25 2.76 19.64 -11.07
CA SER A 25 3.95 20.39 -11.49
C SER A 25 4.39 21.46 -10.49
N ASN A 26 3.50 21.88 -9.58
CA ASN A 26 3.80 22.89 -8.56
C ASN A 26 4.26 22.28 -7.24
N ILE A 27 4.37 20.95 -7.15
CA ILE A 27 4.93 20.29 -5.96
C ILE A 27 6.42 20.62 -5.88
N GLN A 28 6.84 21.13 -4.73
CA GLN A 28 8.24 21.43 -4.48
C GLN A 28 9.09 20.16 -4.53
N ASP A 29 10.19 20.24 -5.26
CA ASP A 29 11.18 19.17 -5.35
C ASP A 29 11.99 19.13 -4.04
N ASP A 30 11.56 18.28 -3.11
CA ASP A 30 12.24 18.05 -1.84
C ASP A 30 12.11 16.58 -1.41
N PRO A 31 13.19 15.78 -1.46
CA PRO A 31 13.16 14.37 -1.10
C PRO A 31 12.96 14.13 0.40
N THR A 32 13.08 15.16 1.25
CA THR A 32 12.87 15.09 2.70
C THR A 32 11.45 15.49 3.12
N SER A 33 10.63 15.94 2.16
CA SER A 33 9.27 16.41 2.42
C SER A 33 8.31 15.27 2.81
N THR A 34 7.29 15.62 3.59
CA THR A 34 6.14 14.74 3.85
C THR A 34 5.39 14.46 2.54
N PRO A 35 4.97 13.21 2.25
CA PRO A 35 4.17 12.90 1.08
C PRO A 35 2.88 13.72 1.03
N GLN A 36 2.68 14.41 -0.09
CA GLN A 36 1.43 15.11 -0.42
C GLN A 36 0.50 14.26 -1.29
N ILE A 37 1.02 13.13 -1.79
CA ILE A 37 0.35 12.24 -2.74
C ILE A 37 0.22 10.85 -2.12
N TYR A 38 -1.00 10.31 -2.10
CA TYR A 38 -1.29 8.96 -1.60
C TYR A 38 -1.98 8.17 -2.70
N ILE A 39 -1.49 6.95 -2.97
CA ILE A 39 -1.89 6.19 -4.16
C ILE A 39 -2.37 4.79 -3.77
N ALA A 40 -3.46 4.37 -4.42
CA ALA A 40 -3.91 2.99 -4.47
C ALA A 40 -4.22 2.60 -5.92
N LEU A 41 -4.04 1.33 -6.25
CA LEU A 41 -4.38 0.77 -7.57
C LEU A 41 -5.46 -0.28 -7.40
N GLU A 42 -6.47 -0.21 -8.26
CA GLU A 42 -7.57 -1.17 -8.27
C GLU A 42 -7.74 -1.77 -9.67
N GLY A 43 -8.16 -3.03 -9.73
CA GLY A 43 -8.36 -3.74 -11.00
C GLY A 43 -8.46 -5.25 -10.82
N ILE A 44 -8.25 -5.97 -11.92
CA ILE A 44 -8.32 -7.43 -11.94
C ILE A 44 -6.95 -7.99 -11.59
N ASN A 45 -6.79 -8.58 -10.41
CA ASN A 45 -5.54 -9.17 -9.95
C ASN A 45 -4.34 -8.23 -10.16
N VAL A 46 -4.32 -7.08 -9.48
CA VAL A 46 -3.33 -6.00 -9.66
C VAL A 46 -1.89 -6.50 -9.46
N CYS A 47 -1.29 -7.00 -10.54
CA CYS A 47 0.07 -7.53 -10.67
C CYS A 47 0.40 -7.66 -12.18
N ARG A 48 1.57 -8.21 -12.52
CA ARG A 48 2.02 -8.44 -13.91
C ARG A 48 1.10 -9.32 -14.77
N HIS A 49 0.22 -10.11 -14.14
CA HIS A 49 -0.67 -11.06 -14.83
C HIS A 49 -2.12 -10.59 -14.87
N GLY A 50 -2.39 -9.37 -14.39
CA GLY A 50 -3.73 -8.80 -14.32
C GLY A 50 -3.81 -7.45 -15.04
N THR A 51 -4.64 -6.57 -14.52
CA THR A 51 -4.88 -5.22 -15.08
C THR A 51 -4.92 -4.17 -13.98
N ILE A 52 -4.59 -2.94 -14.34
CA ILE A 52 -4.91 -1.75 -13.55
C ILE A 52 -6.13 -1.11 -14.21
N SER A 53 -7.22 -1.02 -13.48
CA SER A 53 -8.47 -0.42 -13.95
C SER A 53 -8.60 1.02 -13.50
N LEU A 54 -8.16 1.31 -12.26
CA LEU A 54 -8.17 2.63 -11.65
C LEU A 54 -6.85 2.88 -10.91
N LEU A 55 -6.34 4.10 -11.04
CA LEU A 55 -5.34 4.65 -10.13
C LEU A 55 -6.04 5.73 -9.31
N THR A 56 -6.12 5.50 -8.00
CA THR A 56 -6.67 6.48 -7.06
C THR A 56 -5.53 7.29 -6.49
N LEU A 57 -5.59 8.61 -6.64
CA LEU A 57 -4.58 9.54 -6.17
C LEU A 57 -5.24 10.57 -5.24
N PHE A 58 -4.89 10.56 -3.96
CA PHE A 58 -5.27 11.62 -3.04
C PHE A 58 -4.17 12.68 -2.99
N PHE A 59 -4.52 13.91 -3.37
CA PHE A 59 -3.66 15.08 -3.25
C PHE A 59 -4.11 15.93 -2.05
N THR A 60 -3.30 15.92 -1.00
CA THR A 60 -3.67 16.54 0.28
C THR A 60 -3.76 18.07 0.25
N PRO A 61 -2.92 18.82 -0.50
CA PRO A 61 -2.99 20.29 -0.50
C PRO A 61 -4.33 20.85 -0.97
N SER A 62 -4.99 20.20 -1.93
CA SER A 62 -6.33 20.58 -2.40
C SER A 62 -7.46 19.75 -1.81
N ASN A 63 -7.16 18.86 -0.86
CA ASN A 63 -8.09 17.86 -0.31
C ASN A 63 -8.92 17.15 -1.40
N THR A 64 -8.27 16.69 -2.48
CA THR A 64 -8.97 16.10 -3.65
C THR A 64 -8.45 14.70 -3.98
N ILE A 65 -9.38 13.75 -4.14
CA ILE A 65 -9.13 12.39 -4.62
C ILE A 65 -9.45 12.34 -6.11
N TYR A 66 -8.45 11.99 -6.91
CA TYR A 66 -8.56 11.76 -8.34
C TYR A 66 -8.65 10.27 -8.62
N LEU A 67 -9.75 9.83 -9.22
CA LEU A 67 -9.93 8.49 -9.76
C LEU A 67 -9.54 8.52 -11.23
N ILE A 68 -8.34 8.06 -11.55
CA ILE A 68 -7.83 8.07 -12.92
C ILE A 68 -8.22 6.74 -13.59
N ASP A 69 -8.99 6.83 -14.66
CA ASP A 69 -9.52 5.70 -15.42
C ASP A 69 -8.45 5.08 -16.32
N ILE A 70 -7.61 4.22 -15.74
CA ILE A 70 -6.56 3.51 -16.47
C ILE A 70 -7.16 2.53 -17.47
N HIS A 71 -8.33 1.97 -17.20
CA HIS A 71 -9.01 1.06 -18.14
C HIS A 71 -9.36 1.77 -19.46
N LYS A 72 -9.87 3.00 -19.39
CA LYS A 72 -10.25 3.80 -20.57
C LYS A 72 -9.07 4.51 -21.22
N LEU A 73 -8.16 5.05 -20.41
CA LEU A 73 -7.04 5.88 -20.89
C LEU A 73 -5.81 5.06 -21.29
N GLY A 74 -5.66 3.85 -20.76
CA GLY A 74 -4.50 2.98 -21.00
C GLY A 74 -3.18 3.72 -20.79
N LEU A 75 -2.26 3.57 -21.74
CA LEU A 75 -0.94 4.20 -21.69
C LEU A 75 -1.02 5.75 -21.69
N SER A 76 -2.07 6.33 -22.28
CA SER A 76 -2.25 7.79 -22.33
C SER A 76 -2.45 8.40 -20.94
N ALA A 77 -2.96 7.64 -19.96
CA ALA A 77 -3.04 8.09 -18.56
C ALA A 77 -1.67 8.49 -17.99
N PHE A 78 -0.63 7.79 -18.44
CA PHE A 78 0.72 7.93 -17.92
C PHE A 78 1.63 8.82 -18.78
N THR A 79 1.37 8.88 -20.08
CA THR A 79 2.24 9.52 -21.08
C THR A 79 1.76 10.89 -21.56
N THR A 80 0.50 11.27 -21.29
CA THR A 80 0.00 12.62 -21.56
C THR A 80 0.83 13.64 -20.80
N THR A 81 1.28 14.70 -21.49
CA THR A 81 2.09 15.79 -20.94
C THR A 81 1.35 17.12 -21.04
N LEU A 82 1.69 18.05 -20.15
CA LEU A 82 1.31 19.45 -20.32
C LEU A 82 2.06 20.05 -21.52
N GLU A 83 1.43 20.98 -22.24
CA GLU A 83 2.08 21.70 -23.33
C GLU A 83 3.37 22.37 -22.84
N ARG A 84 4.47 22.18 -23.59
CA ARG A 84 5.81 22.73 -23.31
C ARG A 84 6.45 22.24 -22.00
N SER A 85 5.96 21.14 -21.44
CA SER A 85 6.52 20.52 -20.25
C SER A 85 6.76 19.03 -20.49
N THR A 86 7.73 18.46 -19.79
CA THR A 86 7.96 17.01 -19.76
C THR A 86 7.18 16.35 -18.62
N ILE A 87 6.29 17.08 -17.94
CA ILE A 87 5.57 16.56 -16.77
C ILE A 87 4.39 15.72 -17.24
N SER A 88 4.49 14.42 -16.95
CA SER A 88 3.42 13.43 -17.07
C SER A 88 3.23 12.71 -15.74
N LEU A 89 2.14 11.92 -15.63
CA LEU A 89 1.92 11.08 -14.46
C LEU A 89 3.04 10.04 -14.30
N LYS A 90 3.59 9.51 -15.41
CA LYS A 90 4.78 8.64 -15.38
C LYS A 90 5.96 9.34 -14.72
N ASN A 91 6.32 10.54 -15.18
CA ASN A 91 7.47 11.27 -14.63
C ASN A 91 7.31 11.54 -13.12
N MET A 92 6.10 11.86 -12.66
CA MET A 92 5.81 12.02 -11.24
C MET A 92 5.98 10.71 -10.46
N LEU A 93 5.43 9.60 -10.96
CA LEU A 93 5.55 8.28 -10.33
C LEU A 93 7.01 7.80 -10.24
N GLU A 94 7.83 8.15 -11.22
CA GLU A 94 9.26 7.79 -11.30
C GLU A 94 10.19 8.79 -10.59
N SER A 95 9.69 9.96 -10.18
CA SER A 95 10.48 10.96 -9.45
C SER A 95 10.81 10.49 -8.03
N PHE A 96 12.09 10.61 -7.65
CA PHE A 96 12.55 10.38 -6.28
C PHE A 96 12.19 11.54 -5.34
N SER A 97 12.24 12.76 -5.85
CA SER A 97 12.02 13.98 -5.08
C SER A 97 10.57 14.28 -4.79
N ILE A 98 9.66 13.91 -5.69
CA ILE A 98 8.23 13.99 -5.39
C ILE A 98 7.91 12.78 -4.51
N ARG A 99 7.59 13.03 -3.23
CA ARG A 99 7.30 11.99 -2.25
C ARG A 99 5.86 11.52 -2.36
N LYS A 100 5.68 10.19 -2.42
CA LYS A 100 4.37 9.53 -2.51
C LYS A 100 4.26 8.45 -1.45
N ALA A 101 3.04 8.19 -1.01
CA ALA A 101 2.73 7.15 -0.05
C ALA A 101 1.85 6.07 -0.69
N ILE A 102 2.21 4.81 -0.49
CA ILE A 102 1.44 3.64 -0.92
C ILE A 102 1.38 2.67 0.25
N PHE A 103 0.22 2.06 0.49
CA PHE A 103 0.10 0.96 1.43
C PHE A 103 0.47 -0.35 0.74
N ASP A 104 1.59 -0.97 1.14
CA ASP A 104 2.16 -2.17 0.49
C ASP A 104 2.45 -1.97 -1.00
N VAL A 105 3.65 -1.44 -1.28
CA VAL A 105 4.05 -1.07 -2.66
C VAL A 105 4.29 -2.28 -3.58
N SER A 106 4.36 -3.50 -3.04
CA SER A 106 4.90 -4.67 -3.74
C SER A 106 4.16 -4.97 -5.06
N ASN A 107 2.87 -5.24 -4.98
CA ASN A 107 2.02 -5.56 -6.13
C ASN A 107 1.72 -4.35 -7.03
N PRO A 108 1.46 -3.14 -6.49
CA PRO A 108 1.39 -1.93 -7.31
C PRO A 108 2.64 -1.68 -8.15
N SER A 109 3.83 -1.89 -7.57
CA SER A 109 5.10 -1.76 -8.28
C SER A 109 5.27 -2.82 -9.37
N ASP A 110 4.88 -4.07 -9.10
CA ASP A 110 4.92 -5.15 -10.10
C ASP A 110 4.00 -4.83 -11.29
N ALA A 111 2.76 -4.45 -11.01
CA ALA A 111 1.76 -4.13 -12.02
C ALA A 111 2.19 -2.94 -12.90
N LEU A 112 2.60 -1.82 -12.28
CA LEU A 112 3.02 -0.62 -13.01
C LEU A 112 4.26 -0.88 -13.88
N PHE A 113 5.22 -1.66 -13.39
CA PHE A 113 6.42 -1.99 -14.15
C PHE A 113 6.12 -2.94 -15.31
N ALA A 114 5.43 -4.04 -15.04
CA ALA A 114 5.18 -5.08 -16.05
C ALA A 114 4.19 -4.64 -17.13
N LEU A 115 3.17 -3.86 -16.77
CA LEU A 115 2.10 -3.46 -17.69
C LEU A 115 2.38 -2.14 -18.42
N PHE A 116 3.14 -1.22 -17.79
CA PHE A 116 3.35 0.14 -18.32
C PHE A 116 4.82 0.60 -18.34
N GLY A 117 5.76 -0.25 -17.91
CA GLY A 117 7.19 0.11 -17.86
C GLY A 117 7.49 1.23 -16.87
N ILE A 118 6.69 1.40 -15.82
CA ILE A 118 6.84 2.48 -14.83
C ILE A 118 7.61 1.97 -13.60
N THR A 119 8.72 2.62 -13.26
CA THR A 119 9.51 2.29 -12.06
C THR A 119 9.23 3.29 -10.94
N LEU A 120 8.44 2.89 -9.95
CA LEU A 120 8.15 3.74 -8.78
C LEU A 120 9.43 4.16 -8.05
N SER A 121 9.50 5.43 -7.69
CA SER A 121 10.54 6.03 -6.84
C SER A 121 9.92 6.96 -5.80
N GLY A 122 10.68 7.42 -4.82
CA GLY A 122 10.18 8.37 -3.81
C GLY A 122 9.02 7.84 -2.95
N ILE A 123 8.93 6.52 -2.76
CA ILE A 123 7.82 5.88 -2.04
C ILE A 123 8.08 5.80 -0.53
N SER A 124 7.07 6.19 0.24
CA SER A 124 6.88 5.83 1.63
C SER A 124 5.90 4.65 1.70
N ASP A 125 6.38 3.46 2.03
CA ASP A 125 5.54 2.25 2.16
C ASP A 125 4.93 2.18 3.56
N LEU A 126 3.65 2.50 3.67
CA LEU A 126 2.97 2.65 4.96
C LEU A 126 2.88 1.33 5.73
N GLN A 127 2.86 0.20 5.05
CA GLN A 127 2.84 -1.11 5.72
C GLN A 127 4.20 -1.41 6.39
N LEU A 128 5.30 -0.97 5.77
CA LEU A 128 6.63 -1.07 6.38
C LEU A 128 6.83 -0.05 7.48
N MET A 129 6.34 1.18 7.32
CA MET A 129 6.35 2.19 8.37
C MET A 129 5.61 1.69 9.61
N GLU A 130 4.42 1.12 9.42
CA GLU A 130 3.64 0.51 10.48
C GLU A 130 4.42 -0.60 11.20
N ASN A 131 4.97 -1.56 10.45
CA ASN A 131 5.75 -2.65 11.02
C ASN A 131 7.00 -2.17 11.77
N ALA A 132 7.68 -1.14 11.28
CA ALA A 132 8.81 -0.51 11.95
C ALA A 132 8.40 0.23 13.24
N SER A 133 7.21 0.81 13.26
CA SER A 133 6.70 1.64 14.36
C SER A 133 6.24 0.85 15.60
N ARG A 134 6.11 -0.48 15.48
CA ARG A 134 5.71 -1.34 16.61
C ARG A 134 6.87 -1.58 17.57
N ASP A 135 6.55 -1.62 18.86
CA ASP A 135 7.49 -2.12 19.88
C ASP A 135 7.57 -3.65 19.88
N ASP A 136 6.45 -4.33 19.61
CA ASP A 136 6.34 -5.79 19.59
C ASP A 136 6.92 -6.41 18.30
N THR A 137 6.58 -7.67 18.05
CA THR A 137 7.04 -8.49 16.96
C THR A 137 6.83 -7.84 15.58
N LYS A 138 7.92 -7.83 14.82
CA LYS A 138 7.96 -7.38 13.44
C LYS A 138 7.81 -8.56 12.46
N ARG A 139 7.34 -9.72 12.96
CA ARG A 139 7.24 -10.96 12.17
C ARG A 139 6.23 -10.88 11.03
N ILE A 140 5.06 -10.29 11.29
CA ILE A 140 3.95 -10.25 10.34
C ILE A 140 3.60 -8.82 9.97
N LEU A 141 3.21 -8.63 8.72
CA LEU A 141 2.72 -7.36 8.19
C LEU A 141 1.21 -7.29 8.37
N PHE A 142 0.70 -6.10 8.73
CA PHE A 142 -0.74 -5.91 8.86
C PHE A 142 -1.38 -5.48 7.53
N ARG A 143 -2.64 -5.87 7.36
CA ARG A 143 -3.49 -5.38 6.27
C ARG A 143 -4.03 -4.00 6.64
N LEU A 144 -4.36 -3.20 5.63
CA LEU A 144 -4.88 -1.84 5.82
C LEU A 144 -6.06 -1.77 6.81
N SER A 145 -6.99 -2.73 6.78
CA SER A 145 -8.12 -2.77 7.73
C SER A 145 -7.68 -2.85 9.19
N LYS A 146 -6.64 -3.62 9.48
CA LYS A 146 -6.09 -3.77 10.83
C LYS A 146 -5.33 -2.51 11.26
N CYS A 147 -4.57 -1.89 10.35
CA CYS A 147 -3.92 -0.60 10.58
C CYS A 147 -4.94 0.51 10.87
N ILE A 148 -6.05 0.56 10.12
CA ILE A 148 -7.10 1.55 10.38
C ILE A 148 -7.76 1.32 11.73
N GLU A 149 -8.05 0.08 12.08
CA GLU A 149 -8.65 -0.27 13.36
C GLU A 149 -7.81 0.19 14.56
N HIS A 150 -6.50 -0.06 14.52
CA HIS A 150 -5.60 0.26 15.63
C HIS A 150 -5.09 1.70 15.62
N ASP A 151 -4.72 2.23 14.46
CA ASP A 151 -3.86 3.42 14.36
C ASP A 151 -4.53 4.60 13.65
N SER A 152 -5.71 4.43 13.02
CA SER A 152 -6.37 5.59 12.38
C SER A 152 -6.93 6.58 13.43
N PRO A 153 -6.96 7.88 13.09
CA PRO A 153 -7.54 8.92 13.93
C PRO A 153 -9.08 8.90 14.00
N LEU A 154 -9.72 7.93 13.35
CA LEU A 154 -11.17 7.79 13.32
C LEU A 154 -11.73 7.35 14.68
N ASN A 155 -12.91 7.85 15.02
CA ASN A 155 -13.68 7.34 16.15
C ASN A 155 -14.32 5.97 15.81
N HIS A 156 -14.96 5.34 16.79
CA HIS A 156 -15.53 4.00 16.62
C HIS A 156 -16.62 3.94 15.53
N ALA A 157 -17.51 4.93 15.48
CA ALA A 157 -18.60 4.97 14.50
C ALA A 157 -18.05 5.14 13.07
N GLU A 158 -17.05 6.02 12.89
CA GLU A 158 -16.38 6.22 11.60
C GLU A 158 -15.63 4.97 11.14
N LYS A 159 -14.94 4.26 12.06
CA LYS A 159 -14.29 2.97 11.76
C LYS A 159 -15.30 1.92 11.33
N LEU A 160 -16.46 1.87 11.97
CA LEU A 160 -17.54 0.95 11.62
C LEU A 160 -18.11 1.28 10.23
N GLU A 161 -18.37 2.54 9.94
CA GLU A 161 -18.86 2.97 8.64
C GLU A 161 -17.87 2.64 7.52
N TRP A 162 -16.57 2.90 7.72
CA TRP A 162 -15.54 2.52 6.75
C TRP A 162 -15.51 1.01 6.51
N LYS A 163 -15.64 0.18 7.57
CA LYS A 163 -15.72 -1.28 7.46
C LYS A 163 -16.97 -1.72 6.68
N ILE A 164 -18.12 -1.09 6.92
CA ILE A 164 -19.38 -1.38 6.22
C ILE A 164 -19.27 -1.04 4.73
N GLN A 165 -18.75 0.13 4.39
CA GLN A 165 -18.54 0.54 2.99
C GLN A 165 -17.63 -0.45 2.26
N LYS A 166 -16.54 -0.87 2.91
CA LYS A 166 -15.62 -1.86 2.35
C LYS A 166 -16.27 -3.22 2.14
N ALA A 167 -17.12 -3.66 3.07
CA ALA A 167 -17.88 -4.90 2.95
C ALA A 167 -18.90 -4.85 1.81
N ARG A 168 -19.64 -3.74 1.66
CA ARG A 168 -20.59 -3.53 0.55
C ARG A 168 -19.91 -3.62 -0.81
N ALA A 169 -18.75 -2.98 -0.96
CA ALA A 169 -17.98 -3.07 -2.20
C ALA A 169 -17.44 -4.48 -2.43
N ALA A 170 -17.00 -5.19 -1.38
CA ALA A 170 -16.50 -6.56 -1.50
C ALA A 170 -17.55 -7.53 -2.09
N LEU A 171 -18.84 -7.37 -1.76
CA LEU A 171 -19.92 -8.15 -2.39
C LEU A 171 -19.95 -8.01 -3.93
N LEU A 172 -19.44 -6.89 -4.46
CA LEU A 172 -19.44 -6.63 -5.90
C LEU A 172 -18.20 -7.19 -6.61
N PHE A 173 -17.03 -7.19 -5.97
CA PHE A 173 -15.78 -7.58 -6.63
C PHE A 173 -15.18 -8.91 -6.15
N ASP A 174 -15.43 -9.34 -4.91
CA ASP A 174 -14.80 -10.53 -4.32
C ASP A 174 -15.48 -11.82 -4.81
N PRO A 175 -14.80 -12.69 -5.58
CA PRO A 175 -15.39 -13.93 -6.07
C PRO A 175 -15.87 -14.87 -4.96
N SER A 176 -15.26 -14.82 -3.78
CA SER A 176 -15.69 -15.64 -2.63
C SER A 176 -17.04 -15.21 -2.05
N GLN A 177 -17.51 -14.01 -2.40
CA GLN A 177 -18.78 -13.43 -2.00
C GLN A 177 -19.79 -13.31 -3.16
N GLY A 178 -19.51 -13.97 -4.28
CA GLY A 178 -20.34 -13.92 -5.49
C GLY A 178 -20.08 -12.70 -6.40
N GLY A 179 -19.08 -11.87 -6.05
CA GLY A 179 -18.64 -10.75 -6.85
C GLY A 179 -17.71 -11.15 -8.00
N ARG A 180 -17.26 -10.15 -8.77
CA ARG A 180 -16.30 -10.35 -9.85
C ARG A 180 -15.38 -9.15 -9.99
N HIS A 181 -14.07 -9.37 -10.11
CA HIS A 181 -13.10 -8.28 -10.25
C HIS A 181 -13.38 -7.38 -11.48
N GLN A 182 -14.07 -7.89 -12.51
CA GLN A 182 -14.48 -7.13 -13.69
C GLN A 182 -15.38 -5.93 -13.37
N VAL A 183 -15.98 -5.85 -12.17
CA VAL A 183 -16.76 -4.67 -11.77
C VAL A 183 -15.93 -3.38 -11.78
N PHE A 184 -14.61 -3.45 -11.59
CA PHE A 184 -13.70 -2.30 -11.72
C PHE A 184 -13.62 -1.75 -13.16
N ASN A 185 -14.00 -2.53 -14.17
CA ASN A 185 -14.02 -2.13 -15.57
C ASN A 185 -15.41 -1.63 -16.03
N GLU A 186 -16.46 -1.79 -15.22
CA GLU A 186 -17.81 -1.34 -15.59
C GLU A 186 -17.88 0.19 -15.69
N ARG A 187 -18.58 0.70 -16.71
CA ARG A 187 -18.81 2.13 -16.91
C ARG A 187 -20.30 2.41 -17.14
N PRO A 188 -20.89 3.43 -16.49
CA PRO A 188 -20.29 4.28 -15.45
C PRO A 188 -19.88 3.47 -14.20
N LEU A 189 -18.90 3.96 -13.43
CA LEU A 189 -18.48 3.32 -12.19
C LEU A 189 -19.64 3.33 -11.17
N LYS A 190 -19.87 2.20 -10.51
CA LYS A 190 -20.82 2.12 -9.39
C LYS A 190 -20.34 2.98 -8.22
N GLN A 191 -21.27 3.61 -7.52
CA GLN A 191 -20.95 4.51 -6.40
C GLN A 191 -20.20 3.79 -5.28
N GLU A 192 -20.53 2.52 -5.02
CA GLU A 192 -19.85 1.66 -4.05
C GLU A 192 -18.38 1.47 -4.40
N MET A 193 -18.06 1.37 -5.70
CA MET A 193 -16.68 1.22 -6.17
C MET A 193 -15.92 2.53 -6.07
N ILE A 194 -16.57 3.68 -6.36
CA ILE A 194 -15.99 5.01 -6.14
C ILE A 194 -15.63 5.20 -4.66
N ASN A 195 -16.58 4.91 -3.76
CA ASN A 195 -16.38 5.05 -2.31
C ASN A 195 -15.29 4.09 -1.81
N TYR A 196 -15.25 2.86 -2.31
CA TYR A 196 -14.21 1.89 -1.99
C TYR A 196 -12.81 2.39 -2.35
N CYS A 197 -12.65 2.92 -3.57
CA CYS A 197 -11.39 3.46 -4.06
C CYS A 197 -10.94 4.65 -3.21
N ALA A 198 -11.83 5.61 -2.96
CA ALA A 198 -11.56 6.76 -2.11
C ALA A 198 -11.14 6.36 -0.69
N GLY A 199 -11.88 5.42 -0.07
CA GLY A 199 -11.61 4.91 1.27
C GLY A 199 -10.29 4.14 1.40
N ASN A 200 -9.66 3.71 0.31
CA ASN A 200 -8.33 3.09 0.32
C ASN A 200 -7.18 4.11 0.38
N VAL A 201 -7.42 5.40 0.10
CA VAL A 201 -6.40 6.46 0.18
C VAL A 201 -6.68 7.54 1.22
N GLU A 202 -7.94 7.82 1.54
CA GLU A 202 -8.35 8.94 2.40
C GLU A 202 -7.73 8.92 3.81
N LEU A 203 -7.56 7.72 4.37
CA LEU A 203 -7.02 7.55 5.72
C LEU A 203 -5.50 7.44 5.77
N LEU A 204 -4.84 7.31 4.61
CA LEU A 204 -3.40 7.11 4.54
C LEU A 204 -2.58 8.30 5.07
N PRO A 205 -2.94 9.58 4.88
CA PRO A 205 -2.21 10.68 5.50
C PRO A 205 -2.21 10.63 7.03
N GLY A 206 -3.34 10.23 7.63
CA GLY A 206 -3.45 10.08 9.09
C GLY A 206 -2.57 8.95 9.61
N LEU A 207 -2.57 7.80 8.91
CA LEU A 207 -1.68 6.68 9.25
C LEU A 207 -0.20 7.07 9.07
N TYR A 208 0.13 7.78 7.99
CA TYR A 208 1.49 8.28 7.76
C TYR A 208 1.97 9.13 8.94
N ALA A 209 1.16 10.10 9.38
CA ALA A 209 1.51 10.96 10.53
C ALA A 209 1.78 10.12 11.79
N VAL A 210 0.87 9.21 12.14
CA VAL A 210 1.00 8.34 13.32
C VAL A 210 2.28 7.50 13.28
N TYR A 211 2.63 6.93 12.13
CA TYR A 211 3.84 6.12 12.04
C TYR A 211 5.09 6.98 11.98
N ASN A 212 5.07 8.07 11.22
CA ASN A 212 6.21 8.96 11.08
C ASN A 212 6.65 9.53 12.44
N ASP A 213 5.70 9.91 13.30
CA ASP A 213 5.99 10.43 14.64
C ASP A 213 6.67 9.39 15.55
N LYS A 214 6.46 8.09 15.30
CA LYS A 214 7.08 7.00 16.07
C LYS A 214 8.46 6.60 15.53
N LEU A 215 8.77 6.92 14.28
CA LEU A 215 10.00 6.46 13.63
C LEU A 215 11.15 7.45 13.85
N ASN A 216 12.21 6.98 14.52
CA ASN A 216 13.48 7.70 14.53
C ASN A 216 14.24 7.54 13.20
N ALA A 217 15.30 8.35 13.01
CA ALA A 217 16.11 8.36 11.78
C ALA A 217 16.70 6.99 11.39
N TYR A 218 16.98 6.12 12.36
CA TYR A 218 17.46 4.77 12.08
C TYR A 218 16.37 3.90 11.44
N TRP A 219 15.16 3.92 11.99
CA TRP A 219 14.03 3.18 11.44
C TRP A 219 13.54 3.75 10.11
N GLN A 220 13.54 5.08 9.94
CA GLN A 220 13.23 5.73 8.66
C GLN A 220 14.14 5.19 7.54
N ARG A 221 15.47 5.18 7.74
CA ARG A 221 16.43 4.61 6.77
C ARG A 221 16.21 3.12 6.51
N LYS A 222 15.79 2.36 7.53
CA LYS A 222 15.47 0.93 7.34
C LYS A 222 14.24 0.74 6.48
N VAL A 223 13.18 1.51 6.73
CA VAL A 223 11.96 1.51 5.91
C VAL A 223 12.32 1.85 4.48
N GLU A 224 13.05 2.94 4.23
CA GLU A 224 13.49 3.34 2.88
C GLU A 224 14.23 2.21 2.13
N ARG A 225 15.20 1.57 2.79
CA ARG A 225 15.93 0.44 2.20
C ARG A 225 15.02 -0.77 1.92
N ALA A 226 14.11 -1.07 2.84
CA ALA A 226 13.16 -2.17 2.67
C ALA A 226 12.16 -1.88 1.54
N THR A 227 11.67 -0.65 1.42
CA THR A 227 10.82 -0.17 0.33
C THR A 227 11.54 -0.28 -1.00
N ALA A 228 12.77 0.23 -1.11
CA ALA A 228 13.60 0.10 -2.31
C ALA A 228 13.84 -1.39 -2.67
N SER A 229 14.07 -2.25 -1.68
CA SER A 229 14.19 -3.69 -1.90
C SER A 229 12.88 -4.32 -2.42
N ARG A 230 11.71 -3.92 -1.91
CA ARG A 230 10.41 -4.40 -2.42
C ARG A 230 10.21 -4.02 -3.88
N ILE A 231 10.43 -2.75 -4.23
CA ILE A 231 10.33 -2.23 -5.61
C ILE A 231 11.34 -2.92 -6.53
N SER A 232 12.56 -3.20 -6.05
CA SER A 232 13.53 -3.93 -6.87
C SER A 232 13.13 -5.39 -7.09
N LYS A 233 12.63 -6.07 -6.05
CA LYS A 233 12.24 -7.49 -6.12
C LYS A 233 10.97 -7.71 -6.94
N SER A 234 9.98 -6.83 -6.81
CA SER A 234 8.71 -6.89 -7.54
C SER A 234 8.91 -6.90 -9.06
N ARG A 235 9.99 -6.28 -9.55
CA ARG A 235 10.36 -6.24 -10.99
C ARG A 235 11.11 -7.48 -11.48
N GLY A 236 11.52 -8.37 -10.59
CA GLY A 236 12.27 -9.58 -10.95
C GLY A 236 11.40 -10.57 -11.72
N LYS A 237 12.00 -11.30 -12.69
CA LYS A 237 11.30 -12.32 -13.48
C LYS A 237 10.63 -13.40 -12.61
N ASN A 238 11.25 -13.74 -11.49
CA ASN A 238 10.78 -14.80 -10.57
C ASN A 238 9.92 -14.28 -9.42
N TYR A 239 9.51 -13.01 -9.43
CA TYR A 239 8.61 -12.48 -8.40
C TYR A 239 7.25 -13.16 -8.47
N ASN A 240 6.77 -13.64 -7.33
CA ASN A 240 5.44 -14.22 -7.17
C ASN A 240 4.55 -13.24 -6.35
N PRO A 241 3.60 -12.54 -6.97
CA PRO A 241 2.71 -11.59 -6.29
C PRO A 241 1.77 -12.25 -5.26
N HIS A 242 1.59 -13.57 -5.34
CA HIS A 242 0.71 -14.35 -4.47
C HIS A 242 1.47 -15.20 -3.44
N SER A 243 2.79 -14.98 -3.28
CA SER A 243 3.58 -15.70 -2.29
C SER A 243 3.05 -15.45 -0.88
N ARG A 244 2.89 -16.51 -0.08
CA ARG A 244 2.53 -16.41 1.34
C ARG A 244 3.58 -15.63 2.15
N ASP A 245 4.84 -15.67 1.71
CA ASP A 245 5.94 -14.97 2.35
C ASP A 245 5.82 -13.43 2.24
N ASN A 246 4.99 -12.93 1.31
CA ASN A 246 4.72 -11.49 1.18
C ASN A 246 4.02 -10.92 2.43
N GLY A 247 3.42 -11.76 3.28
CA GLY A 247 2.85 -11.36 4.57
C GLY A 247 3.85 -11.26 5.72
N LEU A 248 5.12 -11.61 5.50
CA LEU A 248 6.17 -11.59 6.52
C LEU A 248 6.94 -10.27 6.52
N GLY A 249 7.20 -9.74 7.72
CA GLY A 249 7.97 -8.51 7.88
C GLY A 249 9.45 -8.69 7.51
N PRO A 250 10.11 -7.63 6.99
CA PRO A 250 11.52 -7.69 6.64
C PRO A 250 12.43 -7.81 7.87
N TRP A 251 11.96 -7.35 9.04
CA TRP A 251 12.73 -7.36 10.30
C TRP A 251 12.28 -8.46 11.26
N ARG A 252 11.59 -9.50 10.75
CA ARG A 252 11.05 -10.63 11.53
C ARG A 252 12.05 -11.35 12.44
N ASN A 253 13.35 -11.23 12.16
CA ASN A 253 14.43 -11.89 12.90
C ASN A 253 15.20 -10.93 13.83
N GLU A 254 14.89 -9.63 13.86
CA GLU A 254 15.70 -8.66 14.60
C GLU A 254 15.51 -8.79 16.12
N HIS A 255 14.31 -9.14 16.56
CA HIS A 255 14.02 -9.51 17.95
C HIS A 255 14.63 -10.85 18.39
N ARG A 256 15.17 -11.65 17.45
CA ARG A 256 15.86 -12.91 17.78
C ARG A 256 17.22 -12.66 18.46
N ARG A 257 17.82 -11.48 18.26
CA ARG A 257 19.14 -11.13 18.85
C ARG A 257 19.03 -10.63 20.29
N GLU A 258 17.96 -9.92 20.64
CA GLU A 258 17.68 -9.56 22.04
C GLU A 258 17.34 -10.81 22.86
N TYR A 259 16.56 -11.74 22.31
CA TYR A 259 16.32 -13.04 22.95
C TYR A 259 17.61 -13.80 23.29
N MET A 260 18.61 -13.83 22.40
CA MET A 260 19.89 -14.50 22.67
C MET A 260 20.82 -13.72 23.64
N GLN A 261 20.75 -12.38 23.67
CA GLN A 261 21.50 -11.57 24.63
C GLN A 261 20.90 -11.63 26.04
N VAL A 262 19.57 -11.68 26.15
CA VAL A 262 18.84 -11.89 27.41
C VAL A 262 19.08 -13.32 27.91
N TYR A 263 19.04 -14.34 27.04
CA TYR A 263 19.41 -15.73 27.39
C TYR A 263 20.83 -15.84 27.95
N ARG A 264 21.80 -15.14 27.33
CA ARG A 264 23.19 -15.09 27.81
C ARG A 264 23.36 -14.33 29.13
N LYS A 265 22.43 -13.44 29.48
CA LYS A 265 22.53 -12.56 30.66
C LYS A 265 21.77 -13.10 31.88
N TYR A 266 20.69 -13.85 31.68
CA TYR A 266 19.77 -14.20 32.76
C TYR A 266 19.54 -15.69 32.98
N GLY A 267 20.05 -16.58 32.13
CA GLY A 267 19.83 -18.01 32.30
C GLY A 267 18.38 -18.42 32.01
N SER A 268 18.21 -19.71 31.73
CA SER A 268 16.94 -20.32 31.34
C SER A 268 16.11 -20.64 32.57
N ASP A 269 15.03 -19.90 32.80
CA ASP A 269 13.93 -20.38 33.63
C ASP A 269 12.71 -20.69 32.72
N ASP A 270 12.40 -21.99 32.69
CA ASP A 270 11.28 -22.71 32.05
C ASP A 270 9.92 -21.99 32.21
N ASP A 271 8.98 -21.99 31.27
CA ASP A 271 8.13 -23.18 30.97
C ASP A 271 7.29 -23.02 29.66
N THR A 272 7.60 -22.07 28.77
CA THR A 272 6.71 -21.77 27.61
C THR A 272 7.18 -22.32 26.27
N MET A 273 8.31 -23.03 26.23
CA MET A 273 8.92 -23.52 24.98
C MET A 273 8.62 -25.00 24.66
N ASP A 274 8.01 -25.79 25.56
CA ASP A 274 7.84 -27.24 25.32
C ASP A 274 6.55 -27.61 24.55
N SER A 275 5.58 -26.70 24.41
CA SER A 275 4.30 -27.01 23.72
C SER A 275 4.34 -26.78 22.20
N TYR A 276 5.24 -25.93 21.69
CA TYR A 276 5.35 -25.62 20.27
C TYR A 276 6.29 -26.57 19.52
N ASP A 277 7.42 -26.97 20.14
CA ASP A 277 8.38 -27.89 19.53
C ASP A 277 7.89 -29.36 19.55
N ARG A 278 7.10 -29.76 20.56
CA ARG A 278 6.50 -31.11 20.62
C ARG A 278 5.51 -31.34 19.47
N ARG A 279 4.66 -30.35 19.13
CA ARG A 279 3.71 -30.44 18.00
C ARG A 279 4.37 -30.42 16.62
N GLU A 280 5.52 -29.78 16.49
CA GLU A 280 6.32 -29.77 15.24
C GLU A 280 7.09 -31.08 15.04
N ARG A 281 7.55 -31.73 16.12
CA ARG A 281 8.19 -33.06 16.05
C ARG A 281 7.17 -34.17 15.75
N GLU A 282 6.03 -34.20 16.43
CA GLU A 282 4.96 -35.18 16.20
C GLU A 282 4.38 -35.11 14.76
N ARG A 283 4.32 -33.91 14.16
CA ARG A 283 3.89 -33.74 12.76
C ARG A 283 4.92 -34.21 11.73
N LYS A 284 6.21 -34.15 12.05
CA LYS A 284 7.29 -34.60 11.16
C LYS A 284 7.49 -36.11 11.24
N GLU A 285 7.29 -36.72 12.41
CA GLU A 285 7.30 -38.18 12.56
C GLU A 285 6.09 -38.84 11.89
N ASN A 286 4.90 -38.24 11.97
CA ASN A 286 3.69 -38.76 11.30
C ASN A 286 3.64 -38.50 9.79
N ALA A 287 4.53 -37.68 9.23
CA ALA A 287 4.64 -37.43 7.79
C ALA A 287 5.73 -38.28 7.10
N GLY A 288 6.44 -39.13 7.87
CA GLY A 288 7.47 -40.05 7.38
C GLY A 288 7.04 -41.52 7.29
N CYS A 289 5.81 -41.84 7.68
CA CYS A 289 5.22 -43.18 7.53
C CYS A 289 3.90 -43.07 6.75
N LEU A 290 4.02 -43.07 5.41
CA LEU A 290 3.15 -43.68 4.39
C LEU A 290 3.53 -43.15 3.00
#